data_AF-A0A6L8VAF7-F1
#
_entry.id   AF-A0A6L8VAF7-F1
#
_cell.length_a   1.000
_cell.length_b   1.000
_cell.length_c   1.000
_cell.angle_alpha   90.00
_cell.angle_beta   90.00
_cell.angle_gamma   90.00
#
_symmetry.space_group_name_H-M   'P 1'
#
loop_
_entity.id
_entity.type
_entity.pdbx_description
1 polymer ?
#
loop_
_entity_poly.entity_id
_entity_poly.type
_entity_poly.pdbx_seq_one_letter_code
_entity_poly.pdbx_strand_id
1 'polypeptide(L)'
;MGKRIFRSLIFAITLVIVYYAFQVLMGFYTTLKYVPDIRGSYAAMNFGSSKVAFGIKAAPAEVVIEILTIMVIGVVTYLSGSYVRKKIRNP
;
A
#
# COMPACT_ATOMS: atom_id res chain seq x y z
N MET A 1 -6.28 28.66 -4.64
CA MET A 1 -5.78 27.33 -5.04
C MET A 1 -5.32 26.46 -3.85
N GLY A 2 -4.66 27.03 -2.84
CA GLY A 2 -4.12 26.29 -1.68
C GLY A 2 -5.09 25.34 -0.96
N LYS A 3 -6.35 25.75 -0.71
CA LYS A 3 -7.35 24.88 -0.06
C LYS A 3 -7.67 23.59 -0.85
N ARG A 4 -7.54 23.60 -2.19
CA ARG A 4 -7.75 22.40 -3.01
C ARG A 4 -6.55 21.46 -2.97
N ILE A 5 -5.34 22.02 -3.03
CA ILE A 5 -4.09 21.28 -2.95
C ILE A 5 -3.95 20.63 -1.56
N PHE A 6 -4.31 21.35 -0.50
CA PHE A 6 -4.30 20.81 0.86
C PHE A 6 -5.28 19.65 1.02
N ARG A 7 -6.50 19.76 0.46
CA ARG A 7 -7.48 18.66 0.49
C ARG A 7 -7.04 17.45 -0.32
N SER A 8 -6.37 17.65 -1.47
CA SER A 8 -5.83 16.53 -2.25
C SER A 8 -4.68 15.82 -1.53
N LEU A 9 -3.84 16.58 -0.81
CA LEU A 9 -2.78 16.02 0.03
C LEU A 9 -3.36 15.19 1.17
N ILE A 10 -4.36 15.71 1.89
CA ILE A 10 -5.04 14.95 2.96
C ILE A 10 -5.62 13.65 2.39
N PHE A 11 -6.32 13.72 1.25
CA PHE A 11 -6.88 12.53 0.61
C PHE A 11 -5.81 11.48 0.25
N ALA A 12 -4.68 11.93 -0.30
CA ALA A 12 -3.56 11.07 -0.64
C ALA A 12 -2.93 10.42 0.60
N ILE A 13 -2.74 11.18 1.69
CA ILE A 13 -2.26 10.65 2.98
C ILE A 13 -3.24 9.60 3.53
N THR A 14 -4.54 9.85 3.46
CA THR A 14 -5.55 8.88 3.88
C THR A 14 -5.46 7.58 3.07
N LEU A 15 -5.23 7.66 1.76
CA LEU A 15 -5.03 6.46 0.93
C LEU A 15 -3.80 5.64 1.35
N VAL A 16 -2.69 6.30 1.68
CA VAL A 16 -1.48 5.61 2.18
C VAL A 16 -1.79 4.87 3.48
N ILE A 17 -2.48 5.51 4.42
CA ILE A 17 -2.86 4.88 5.70
C ILE A 17 -3.75 3.66 5.46
N VAL A 18 -4.75 3.79 4.59
CA VAL A 18 -5.67 2.68 4.26
C VAL A 18 -4.93 1.54 3.57
N TYR A 19 -4.00 1.84 2.67
CA TYR A 19 -3.18 0.84 1.99
C TYR A 19 -2.37 -0.01 2.98
N TYR A 20 -1.63 0.63 3.88
CA TYR A 20 -0.85 -0.11 4.89
C TYR A 20 -1.74 -0.84 5.89
N ALA A 21 -2.88 -0.26 6.29
CA ALA A 21 -3.84 -0.95 7.14
C ALA A 21 -4.36 -2.24 6.48
N PHE A 22 -4.68 -2.20 5.18
CA PHE A 22 -5.08 -3.37 4.43
C PHE A 22 -3.95 -4.41 4.31
N GLN A 23 -2.72 -3.96 4.07
CA GLN A 23 -1.55 -4.85 4.00
C GLN A 23 -1.32 -5.58 5.33
N VAL A 24 -1.46 -4.90 6.46
CA VAL A 24 -1.38 -5.49 7.80
C VAL A 24 -2.48 -6.53 8.01
N LEU A 25 -3.73 -6.22 7.63
CA LEU A 25 -4.85 -7.16 7.73
C LEU A 25 -4.65 -8.41 6.87
N MET A 26 -4.17 -8.25 5.64
CA MET A 26 -3.85 -9.36 4.74
C MET A 26 -2.68 -10.20 5.27
N GLY A 27 -1.65 -9.56 5.81
CA GLY A 27 -0.54 -10.23 6.48
C GLY A 27 -1.03 -11.06 7.66
N PHE A 28 -1.88 -10.49 8.50
CA PHE A 28 -2.49 -11.17 9.64
C PHE A 28 -3.41 -12.34 9.23
N TYR A 29 -4.20 -12.18 8.16
CA TYR A 29 -4.99 -13.29 7.63
C TYR A 29 -4.12 -14.44 7.14
N THR A 30 -2.98 -14.12 6.54
CA THR A 30 -2.02 -15.10 6.04
C THR A 30 -1.33 -15.84 7.19
N THR A 31 -1.01 -15.16 8.31
CA THR A 31 -0.43 -15.82 9.49
C THR A 31 -1.39 -16.80 10.14
N LEU A 32 -2.69 -16.47 10.20
CA LEU A 32 -3.71 -17.37 10.78
C LEU A 32 -3.88 -18.68 10.01
N LYS A 33 -3.64 -18.66 8.69
CA LYS A 33 -3.74 -19.85 7.82
C LYS A 33 -2.41 -20.58 7.66
N TYR A 34 -1.31 -20.01 8.17
CA TYR A 34 0.00 -20.59 8.01
C TYR A 34 0.25 -21.70 9.03
N VAL A 35 0.24 -22.95 8.58
CA VAL A 35 0.72 -24.10 9.36
C VAL A 35 2.21 -24.27 9.05
N PRO A 36 3.13 -23.99 10.00
CA PRO A 36 4.55 -24.18 9.77
C PRO A 36 4.84 -25.68 9.62
N ASP A 37 5.17 -26.13 8.41
CA ASP A 37 5.67 -27.48 8.19
C ASP A 37 7.10 -27.59 8.75
N ILE A 38 7.19 -28.05 9.99
CA ILE A 38 8.43 -28.14 10.75
C ILE A 38 9.36 -29.20 10.13
N ARG A 39 8.83 -30.25 9.48
CA ARG A 39 9.64 -31.34 8.91
C ARG A 39 10.24 -30.97 7.56
N GLY A 40 9.50 -30.22 6.72
CA GLY A 40 10.03 -29.66 5.47
C GLY A 40 10.85 -28.37 5.64
N SER A 41 10.85 -27.75 6.82
CA SER A 41 11.64 -26.53 7.11
C SER A 41 13.11 -26.75 7.36
N TYR A 42 13.48 -27.76 8.13
CA TYR A 42 14.88 -28.03 8.41
C TYR A 42 15.63 -28.60 7.19
N ALA A 43 14.97 -29.41 6.35
CA ALA A 43 15.58 -29.92 5.11
C ALA A 43 15.84 -28.81 4.06
N ALA A 44 15.04 -27.74 4.07
CA ALA A 44 15.18 -26.61 3.14
C ALA A 44 16.06 -25.46 3.67
N MET A 45 16.56 -25.53 4.92
CA MET A 45 17.49 -24.52 5.46
C MET A 45 18.81 -24.43 4.69
N ASN A 46 19.16 -25.44 3.88
CA ASN A 46 20.34 -25.40 3.01
C ASN A 46 20.08 -24.84 1.60
N PHE A 47 18.83 -24.54 1.19
CA PHE A 47 18.55 -24.14 -0.20
C PHE A 47 17.58 -22.98 -0.40
N GLY A 48 17.07 -22.33 0.64
CA GLY A 48 16.19 -21.19 0.40
C GLY A 48 15.73 -20.49 1.65
N SER A 49 16.41 -19.39 1.98
CA SER A 49 16.02 -18.39 2.96
C SER A 49 14.71 -17.63 2.60
N SER A 50 13.81 -18.26 1.83
CA SER A 50 12.51 -17.74 1.38
C SER A 50 11.34 -18.23 2.22
N LYS A 51 11.60 -18.77 3.41
CA LYS A 51 10.53 -19.18 4.34
C LYS A 51 9.93 -17.96 5.03
N VAL A 52 8.87 -17.49 4.39
CA VAL A 52 7.80 -16.65 4.94
C VAL A 52 8.29 -15.33 5.52
N ALA A 53 8.74 -14.47 4.62
CA ALA A 53 8.82 -13.06 4.94
C ALA A 53 7.38 -12.53 5.04
N PHE A 54 6.84 -12.42 6.27
CA PHE A 54 5.53 -11.78 6.59
C PHE A 54 5.57 -10.25 6.40
N GLY A 55 6.30 -9.81 5.38
CA GLY A 55 6.59 -8.44 5.05
C GLY A 55 7.60 -8.50 3.92
N ILE A 56 7.32 -7.79 2.83
CA ILE A 56 8.30 -7.59 1.76
C ILE A 56 9.58 -7.09 2.45
N LYS A 57 10.71 -7.75 2.26
CA LYS A 57 12.02 -7.19 2.61
C LYS A 57 12.31 -6.04 1.63
N ALA A 58 11.47 -5.01 1.67
CA ALA A 58 11.60 -3.87 0.82
C ALA A 58 12.80 -3.10 1.33
N ALA A 59 13.76 -2.81 0.43
CA ALA A 59 14.81 -1.88 0.78
C ALA A 59 14.16 -0.55 1.22
N PRO A 60 14.75 0.22 2.16
CA PRO A 60 14.16 1.47 2.62
C PRO A 60 13.76 2.42 1.47
N ALA A 61 14.51 2.39 0.36
CA ALA A 61 14.20 3.16 -0.84
C ALA A 61 12.92 2.71 -1.56
N GLU A 62 12.62 1.41 -1.59
CA GLU A 62 11.43 0.86 -2.25
C GLU A 62 10.15 1.29 -1.53
N VAL A 63 10.17 1.30 -0.19
CA VAL A 63 9.05 1.79 0.63
C VAL A 63 8.79 3.27 0.37
N VAL A 64 9.84 4.08 0.26
CA VAL A 64 9.70 5.51 -0.06
C VAL A 64 9.11 5.72 -1.45
N ILE A 65 9.56 4.97 -2.45
CA ILE A 65 9.03 5.04 -3.83
C ILE A 65 7.56 4.62 -3.86
N GLU A 66 7.19 3.57 -3.14
CA GLU A 66 5.80 3.09 -3.03
C GLU A 66 4.89 4.17 -2.43
N ILE A 67 5.29 4.77 -1.31
CA ILE A 67 4.54 5.87 -0.66
C ILE A 67 4.38 7.04 -1.63
N LEU A 68 5.45 7.46 -2.30
CA LEU A 68 5.40 8.56 -3.27
C LEU A 68 4.46 8.23 -4.44
N THR A 69 4.48 6.99 -4.92
CA THR A 69 3.62 6.53 -6.02
C THR A 69 2.14 6.60 -5.62
N ILE A 70 1.79 6.09 -4.44
CA ILE A 70 0.41 6.15 -3.91
C ILE A 70 -0.02 7.60 -3.71
N MET A 71 0.87 8.45 -3.19
CA MET A 71 0.59 9.86 -2.98
C MET A 71 0.28 10.59 -4.30
N VAL A 72 1.07 10.36 -5.35
CA VAL A 72 0.85 10.93 -6.68
C VAL A 72 -0.49 10.45 -7.26
N ILE A 73 -0.78 9.14 -7.18
CA ILE A 73 -2.06 8.58 -7.63
C ILE A 73 -3.23 9.22 -6.87
N GLY A 74 -3.14 9.36 -5.56
CA GLY A 74 -4.17 9.97 -4.73
C GLY A 74 -4.46 11.43 -5.12
N VAL A 75 -3.41 12.22 -5.32
CA VAL A 75 -3.55 13.63 -5.75
C VAL A 75 -4.18 13.72 -7.15
N VAL A 76 -3.69 12.93 -8.11
CA VAL A 76 -4.23 12.91 -9.49
C VAL A 76 -5.70 12.49 -9.50
N THR A 77 -6.06 11.46 -8.73
CA THR A 77 -7.43 10.95 -8.64
C THR A 77 -8.37 12.02 -8.08
N TYR A 78 -7.97 12.69 -6.99
CA TYR A 78 -8.76 13.76 -6.39
C TYR A 78 -8.93 14.95 -7.34
N LEU A 79 -7.86 15.37 -8.02
CA LEU A 79 -7.92 16.47 -8.97
C LEU A 79 -8.83 16.11 -10.16
N SER A 80 -8.64 14.97 -10.80
CA SER A 80 -9.46 14.48 -11.90
C SER A 80 -10.95 14.41 -11.52
N GLY A 81 -11.29 13.84 -10.37
CA GLY A 81 -12.67 13.83 -9.86
C GLY A 81 -13.23 15.24 -9.64
N SER A 82 -12.38 16.17 -9.17
CA SER A 82 -12.79 17.57 -8.99
C SER A 82 -13.02 18.33 -10.31
N TYR A 83 -12.32 17.96 -11.40
CA TYR A 83 -12.54 18.50 -12.74
C TYR A 83 -13.84 17.97 -13.35
N VAL A 84 -14.07 16.66 -13.27
CA VAL A 84 -15.30 16.01 -13.76
C VAL A 84 -16.52 16.59 -13.03
N ARG A 85 -16.46 16.73 -11.71
CA ARG A 85 -17.57 17.28 -10.92
C ARG A 85 -17.90 18.74 -11.27
N LYS A 86 -16.92 19.54 -11.69
CA LYS A 86 -17.17 20.90 -12.17
C LYS A 86 -17.85 20.90 -13.54
N LYS A 87 -17.38 20.06 -14.47
CA LYS A 87 -17.95 19.94 -15.81
C LYS A 87 -19.42 19.49 -15.77
N ILE A 88 -19.77 18.59 -14.85
CA ILE A 88 -21.16 18.13 -14.68
C ILE A 88 -22.04 19.21 -14.04
N ARG A 89 -21.49 20.09 -13.19
CA ARG A 89 -22.28 21.11 -12.47
C ARG A 89 -22.54 22.39 -13.28
N ASN A 90 -21.68 22.69 -14.25
CA ASN A 90 -21.85 23.79 -15.19
C ASN A 90 -21.80 23.22 -16.63
N PRO A 91 -22.92 22.68 -17.15
CA PRO A 91 -23.01 22.33 -18.57
C PRO A 91 -22.89 23.58 -19.47
#